data_AF-A0A0C2H6A2-F1
#
_entry.id   AF-A0A0C2H6A2-F1
#
_cell.length_a   1.000
_cell.length_b   1.000
_cell.length_c   1.000
_cell.angle_alpha   90.00
_cell.angle_beta   90.00
_cell.angle_gamma   90.00
#
_symmetry.space_group_name_H-M   'P 1'
#
loop_
_entity.id
_entity.type
_entity.pdbx_description
1 polymer ?
#
loop_
_entity_poly.entity_id
_entity_poly.type
_entity_poly.pdbx_seq_one_letter_code
_entity_poly.pdbx_strand_id
1 'polypeptide(L)'
;MLSEVRTESSELISEADLRAADVVRPEDVLRLNAITQDYLCKPSANVYDIEFTRFKIRDLDTDQVLFEIEKPPVVFFYYNILIFLVRSRKIRPSQFLDSDDASEREDQPAEAARYVRYRFSEDFLHLKRVSVMIVFQFCIEEEHFPTIC
;
A
#
# COMPACT_ATOMS: atom_id res chain seq x y z
N MET A 1 23.86 33.13 19.84
CA MET A 1 23.84 32.57 18.47
C MET A 1 24.90 31.49 18.40
N LEU A 2 24.52 30.25 18.67
CA LEU A 2 25.32 29.08 18.36
C LEU A 2 24.48 28.27 17.40
N SER A 3 24.72 28.46 16.10
CA SER A 3 24.29 27.50 15.09
C SER A 3 25.21 26.30 15.23
N GLU A 4 24.77 25.27 15.95
CA GLU A 4 25.40 23.96 15.88
C GLU A 4 25.26 23.48 14.43
N VAL A 5 26.40 23.43 13.76
CA VAL A 5 26.56 22.79 12.47
C VAL A 5 26.24 21.31 12.69
N ARG A 6 25.10 20.83 12.18
CA ARG A 6 24.86 19.40 12.00
C ARG A 6 25.79 18.89 10.91
N THR A 7 27.06 18.70 11.23
CA THR A 7 27.96 17.86 10.45
C THR A 7 27.83 16.44 10.96
N GLU A 8 26.86 15.72 10.43
CA GLU A 8 27.03 14.28 10.23
C GLU A 8 26.78 14.06 8.74
N SER A 9 27.87 14.13 7.97
CA SER A 9 27.91 13.57 6.62
C SER A 9 27.85 12.05 6.76
N SER A 10 26.68 11.53 7.16
CA SER A 10 26.36 10.13 6.99
C SER A 10 26.49 9.86 5.49
N GLU A 11 27.44 9.02 5.10
CA GLU A 11 27.71 8.71 3.70
C GLU A 11 26.37 8.40 3.02
N LEU A 12 26.06 9.08 1.92
CA LEU A 12 24.81 8.82 1.21
C LEU A 12 24.82 7.37 0.75
N ILE A 13 23.72 6.64 0.97
CA ILE A 13 23.56 5.27 0.49
C ILE A 13 22.89 5.28 -0.88
N SER A 14 23.34 4.42 -1.79
CA SER A 14 22.69 4.29 -3.09
C SER A 14 21.49 3.33 -3.02
N GLU A 15 20.50 3.53 -3.89
CA GLU A 15 19.38 2.59 -4.03
C GLU A 15 19.87 1.18 -4.39
N ALA A 16 20.93 1.06 -5.21
CA ALA A 16 21.48 -0.23 -5.60
C ALA A 16 22.01 -1.03 -4.38
N ASP A 17 22.68 -0.35 -3.44
CA ASP A 17 23.17 -0.97 -2.22
C ASP A 17 22.02 -1.43 -1.32
N LEU A 18 20.97 -0.61 -1.22
CA LEU A 18 19.76 -0.95 -0.46
C LEU A 18 19.02 -2.15 -1.04
N ARG A 19 18.93 -2.25 -2.37
CA ARG A 19 18.28 -3.38 -3.05
C ARG A 19 19.09 -4.67 -2.98
N ALA A 20 20.41 -4.55 -2.81
CA ALA A 20 21.31 -5.68 -2.62
C ALA A 20 21.36 -6.15 -1.15
N ALA A 21 20.88 -5.34 -0.21
CA ALA A 21 20.81 -5.69 1.20
C ALA A 21 19.67 -6.68 1.49
N ASP A 22 19.91 -7.64 2.38
CA ASP A 22 18.89 -8.61 2.82
C ASP A 22 17.76 -7.95 3.61
N VAL A 23 18.08 -6.91 4.40
CA VAL A 23 17.14 -6.18 5.25
C VAL A 23 17.41 -4.69 5.15
N VAL A 24 16.41 -3.95 4.68
CA VAL A 24 16.42 -2.48 4.65
C VAL A 24 15.97 -1.94 6.00
N ARG A 25 16.83 -1.15 6.68
CA ARG A 25 16.54 -0.59 8.01
C ARG A 25 16.06 0.85 7.94
N PRO A 26 15.40 1.37 8.99
CA PRO A 26 14.98 2.77 9.06
C PRO A 26 16.15 3.76 8.87
N GLU A 27 17.33 3.44 9.41
CA GLU A 27 18.50 4.31 9.32
C GLU A 27 19.03 4.42 7.89
N ASP A 28 18.85 3.36 7.08
CA ASP A 28 19.33 3.34 5.71
C ASP A 28 18.46 4.24 4.81
N VAL A 29 17.14 4.19 4.96
CA VAL A 29 16.22 5.01 4.15
C VAL A 29 16.29 6.50 4.50
N LEU A 30 16.67 6.85 5.73
CA LEU A 30 16.90 8.24 6.14
C LEU A 30 18.12 8.88 5.47
N ARG A 31 19.03 8.07 4.90
CA ARG A 31 20.24 8.51 4.20
C ARG A 31 20.02 8.69 2.69
N LEU A 32 18.83 8.39 2.17
CA LEU A 32 18.47 8.66 0.79
C LEU A 32 18.26 10.15 0.57
N ASN A 33 18.82 10.68 -0.52
CA ASN A 33 18.68 12.08 -0.91
C ASN A 33 17.66 12.30 -2.04
N ALA A 34 17.06 11.23 -2.55
CA ALA A 34 16.11 11.25 -3.66
C ALA A 34 15.11 10.10 -3.55
N ILE A 35 14.02 10.19 -4.33
CA ILE A 35 13.07 9.10 -4.51
C ILE A 35 13.75 7.89 -5.16
N THR A 36 13.35 6.68 -4.78
CA THR A 36 13.82 5.44 -5.42
C THR A 36 13.17 5.27 -6.79
N GLN A 37 13.89 4.65 -7.72
CA GLN A 37 13.37 4.33 -9.06
C GLN A 37 12.44 3.13 -9.03
N ASP A 38 12.64 2.21 -8.08
CA ASP A 38 11.84 1.00 -7.92
C ASP A 38 11.58 0.69 -6.43
N TYR A 39 10.69 -0.27 -6.16
CA TYR A 39 10.33 -0.68 -4.80
C TYR A 39 11.48 -1.43 -4.12
N LEU A 40 11.79 -1.06 -2.87
CA LEU A 40 12.85 -1.71 -2.09
C LEU A 40 12.48 -3.11 -1.56
N CYS A 41 11.23 -3.55 -1.73
CA CYS A 41 10.78 -4.88 -1.34
C CYS A 41 9.70 -5.43 -2.29
N LYS A 42 9.60 -6.76 -2.32
CA LYS A 42 8.54 -7.49 -3.04
C LYS A 42 7.23 -7.46 -2.25
N PRO A 43 6.06 -7.57 -2.89
CA PRO A 43 4.77 -7.68 -2.19
C PRO A 43 4.73 -8.81 -1.16
N SER A 44 5.39 -9.94 -1.45
CA SER A 44 5.49 -11.10 -0.56
C SER A 44 6.25 -10.85 0.74
N ALA A 45 6.96 -9.72 0.88
CA ALA A 45 7.59 -9.33 2.13
C ALA A 45 6.57 -8.83 3.18
N ASN A 46 5.31 -8.57 2.78
CA ASN A 46 4.22 -8.23 3.69
C ASN A 46 3.67 -9.47 4.40
N VAL A 47 4.48 -10.10 5.26
CA VAL A 47 4.12 -11.34 5.98
C VAL A 47 3.01 -11.18 7.02
N TYR A 48 2.60 -9.94 7.31
CA TYR A 48 1.52 -9.63 8.25
C TYR A 48 0.22 -9.29 7.53
N ASP A 49 0.16 -9.42 6.20
CA ASP A 49 -0.98 -9.04 5.36
C ASP A 49 -1.55 -7.66 5.73
N ILE A 50 -0.65 -6.70 5.97
CA ILE A 50 -1.05 -5.33 6.28
C ILE A 50 -1.75 -4.76 5.05
N GLU A 51 -3.00 -4.35 5.23
CA GLU A 51 -3.84 -3.83 4.16
C GLU A 51 -4.51 -2.53 4.59
N PHE A 52 -4.23 -1.46 3.85
CA PHE A 52 -4.89 -0.17 4.06
C PHE A 52 -6.28 -0.18 3.42
N THR A 53 -7.32 0.07 4.21
CA THR A 53 -8.73 0.02 3.78
C THR A 53 -9.35 1.40 3.66
N ARG A 54 -8.84 2.42 4.38
CA ARG A 54 -9.29 3.81 4.25
C ARG A 54 -8.13 4.78 4.44
N PHE A 55 -8.09 5.80 3.61
CA PHE A 55 -7.16 6.91 3.73
C PHE A 55 -7.89 8.22 3.50
N LYS A 56 -7.72 9.17 4.44
CA LYS A 56 -8.41 10.46 4.42
C LYS A 56 -7.47 11.58 4.82
N ILE A 57 -7.46 12.66 4.04
CA ILE A 57 -6.76 13.91 4.33
C ILE A 57 -7.79 15.01 4.50
N ARG A 58 -7.67 15.81 5.57
CA ARG A 58 -8.48 17.00 5.80
C ARG A 58 -7.60 18.19 6.17
N ASP A 59 -8.05 19.38 5.82
CA ASP A 59 -7.55 20.62 6.41
C ASP A 59 -7.97 20.65 7.89
N LEU A 60 -7.01 20.93 8.78
CA LEU A 60 -7.24 21.00 10.22
C LEU A 60 -7.86 22.33 10.66
N ASP A 61 -7.73 23.39 9.86
CA ASP A 61 -8.24 24.72 10.19
C ASP A 61 -9.70 24.90 9.75
N THR A 62 -10.09 24.34 8.59
CA THR A 62 -11.45 24.46 8.03
C THR A 62 -12.29 23.19 8.14
N ASP A 63 -11.71 22.08 8.58
CA ASP A 63 -12.32 20.74 8.57
C ASP A 63 -12.73 20.22 7.17
N GLN A 64 -12.29 20.89 6.10
CA GLN A 64 -12.55 20.45 4.73
C GLN A 64 -11.83 19.13 4.42
N VAL A 65 -12.56 18.15 3.87
CA VAL A 65 -11.97 16.91 3.35
C VAL A 65 -11.34 17.18 1.99
N LEU A 66 -10.02 17.00 1.89
CA LEU A 66 -9.23 17.27 0.69
C LEU A 66 -9.06 16.03 -0.18
N PHE A 67 -9.02 14.86 0.46
CA PHE A 67 -8.92 13.57 -0.21
C PHE A 67 -9.49 12.47 0.68
N GLU A 68 -10.21 11.54 0.07
CA GLU A 68 -10.71 10.35 0.75
C GLU A 68 -10.80 9.20 -0.24
N ILE A 69 -10.27 8.05 0.15
CA ILE A 69 -10.39 6.80 -0.59
C ILE A 69 -10.66 5.65 0.40
N GLU A 70 -11.57 4.77 0.00
CA GLU A 70 -11.89 3.54 0.72
C GLU A 70 -11.78 2.37 -0.27
N LYS A 71 -11.11 1.29 0.17
CA LYS A 71 -11.11 0.06 -0.60
C LYS A 71 -12.50 -0.58 -0.48
N PRO A 72 -13.13 -1.00 -1.59
CA PRO A 72 -14.38 -1.74 -1.52
C PRO A 72 -14.18 -3.01 -0.68
N PRO A 73 -15.16 -3.42 0.16
CA PRO A 73 -15.09 -4.69 0.86
C PRO A 73 -14.89 -5.85 -0.12
N VAL A 74 -14.09 -6.85 0.25
CA VAL A 74 -13.76 -8.01 -0.62
C VAL A 74 -14.99 -8.70 -1.22
N VAL A 75 -16.10 -8.74 -0.48
CA VAL A 75 -17.38 -9.29 -0.96
C VAL A 75 -17.88 -8.58 -2.23
N PHE A 76 -17.68 -7.27 -2.36
CA PHE A 76 -18.09 -6.53 -3.56
C PHE A 76 -17.30 -6.97 -4.79
N PHE A 77 -16.03 -7.35 -4.65
CA PHE A 77 -15.25 -7.85 -5.79
C PHE A 77 -15.78 -9.18 -6.29
N TYR A 78 -16.13 -10.12 -5.41
CA TYR A 78 -16.72 -11.41 -5.81
C TYR A 78 -18.08 -11.24 -6.49
N TYR A 79 -18.95 -10.35 -5.98
CA TYR A 79 -20.22 -10.10 -6.65
C TYR A 79 -20.04 -9.46 -8.02
N ASN A 80 -19.12 -8.51 -8.18
CA ASN A 80 -18.85 -7.90 -9.48
C ASN A 80 -18.23 -8.89 -10.47
N ILE A 81 -17.29 -9.73 -10.02
CA ILE A 81 -16.69 -10.81 -10.83
C ILE A 81 -17.74 -11.85 -11.20
N LEU A 82 -18.57 -12.29 -10.25
CA LEU A 82 -19.65 -13.25 -10.48
C LEU A 82 -20.68 -12.69 -11.46
N ILE A 83 -21.11 -11.43 -11.28
CA ILE A 83 -22.01 -10.73 -12.20
C ILE A 83 -21.38 -10.64 -13.60
N PHE A 84 -20.10 -10.31 -13.71
CA PHE A 84 -19.40 -10.25 -14.98
C PHE A 84 -19.30 -11.63 -15.66
N LEU A 85 -18.97 -12.68 -14.92
CA LEU A 85 -18.85 -14.06 -15.43
C LEU A 85 -20.21 -14.64 -15.84
N VAL A 86 -21.26 -14.37 -15.06
CA VAL A 86 -22.64 -14.73 -15.37
C VAL A 86 -23.13 -13.99 -16.62
N ARG A 87 -22.87 -12.67 -16.73
CA ARG A 87 -23.24 -11.86 -17.91
C ARG A 87 -22.48 -12.28 -19.17
N SER A 88 -21.20 -12.61 -19.02
CA SER A 88 -20.33 -13.11 -20.09
C SER A 88 -20.61 -14.59 -20.46
N ARG A 89 -21.61 -15.22 -19.82
CA ARG A 89 -22.01 -16.63 -20.01
C ARG A 89 -20.85 -17.64 -19.90
N LYS A 90 -19.83 -17.32 -19.09
CA LYS A 90 -18.61 -18.12 -18.99
C LYS A 90 -18.72 -19.25 -17.95
N ILE A 91 -19.70 -19.21 -17.05
CA ILE A 91 -19.89 -20.19 -15.96
C ILE A 91 -21.38 -20.53 -15.78
N ARG A 92 -21.69 -21.83 -15.58
CA ARG A 92 -22.97 -22.27 -15.02
C ARG A 92 -22.80 -22.42 -13.49
N PRO A 93 -23.79 -22.05 -12.65
CA PRO A 93 -23.64 -21.99 -11.19
C PRO A 93 -23.21 -23.30 -10.49
N SER A 94 -23.21 -24.44 -11.18
CA SER A 94 -22.99 -25.77 -10.62
C SER A 94 -21.54 -26.28 -10.65
N GLN A 95 -20.56 -25.47 -11.05
CA GLN A 95 -19.16 -25.91 -11.23
C GLN A 95 -18.17 -25.23 -10.26
N PHE A 96 -18.63 -24.77 -9.10
CA PHE A 96 -17.81 -24.02 -8.14
C PHE A 96 -16.88 -24.91 -7.28
N LEU A 97 -16.94 -26.24 -7.42
CA LEU A 97 -16.00 -27.16 -6.80
C LEU A 97 -15.30 -27.91 -7.94
N ASP A 98 -13.97 -27.94 -7.90
CA ASP A 98 -13.04 -28.56 -8.85
C ASP A 98 -12.58 -27.65 -9.99
N SER A 99 -11.49 -26.91 -9.74
CA SER A 99 -10.43 -26.61 -10.72
C SER A 99 -9.23 -25.98 -9.99
N ASP A 100 -8.38 -26.84 -9.42
CA ASP A 100 -6.99 -26.52 -9.14
C ASP A 100 -6.25 -26.36 -10.47
N ASP A 101 -6.13 -25.13 -10.97
CA ASP A 101 -5.09 -24.77 -11.94
C ASP A 101 -4.77 -23.26 -11.82
N ALA A 102 -4.14 -22.92 -10.70
CA ALA A 102 -3.53 -21.61 -10.47
C ALA A 102 -2.04 -21.71 -10.84
N SER A 103 -1.74 -21.65 -12.14
CA SER A 103 -0.37 -21.47 -12.63
C SER A 103 -0.26 -20.19 -13.47
N GLU A 104 0.49 -19.24 -12.88
CA GLU A 104 1.20 -18.13 -13.54
C GLU A 104 0.37 -16.95 -14.08
N ARG A 105 -0.05 -16.03 -13.18
CA ARG A 105 -0.14 -14.56 -13.45
C ARG A 105 -0.43 -13.73 -12.17
N GLU A 106 0.24 -14.01 -11.06
CA GLU A 106 -0.11 -13.41 -9.75
C GLU A 106 0.61 -12.09 -9.39
N ASP A 107 1.71 -11.71 -10.03
CA ASP A 107 2.53 -10.59 -9.52
C ASP A 107 2.12 -9.19 -10.02
N GLN A 108 1.46 -9.06 -11.18
CA GLN A 108 1.13 -7.74 -11.75
C GLN A 108 0.10 -6.88 -10.97
N PRO A 109 -1.00 -7.43 -10.39
CA PRO A 109 -2.02 -6.60 -9.77
C PRO A 109 -1.55 -5.96 -8.45
N ALA A 110 -0.64 -6.62 -7.72
CA ALA A 110 -0.13 -6.13 -6.44
C ALA A 110 0.80 -4.92 -6.63
N GLU A 111 1.63 -4.90 -7.68
CA GLU A 111 2.55 -3.77 -7.90
C GLU A 111 1.83 -2.49 -8.33
N ALA A 112 0.81 -2.62 -9.17
CA ALA A 112 0.00 -1.48 -9.61
C ALA A 112 -0.78 -0.83 -8.46
N ALA A 113 -1.15 -1.62 -7.44
CA ALA A 113 -1.87 -1.13 -6.27
C ALA A 113 -1.01 -0.32 -5.28
N ARG A 114 0.33 -0.36 -5.41
CA ARG A 114 1.27 0.35 -4.53
C ARG A 114 1.55 1.81 -4.94
N TYR A 115 0.97 2.28 -6.04
CA TYR A 115 1.14 3.64 -6.55
C TYR A 115 -0.17 4.44 -6.52
N VAL A 116 -0.14 5.65 -5.94
CA VAL A 116 -1.29 6.58 -5.89
C VAL A 116 -0.88 7.92 -6.48
N ARG A 117 -1.70 8.44 -7.41
CA ARG A 117 -1.53 9.77 -7.99
C ARG A 117 -2.58 10.74 -7.46
N TYR A 118 -2.15 11.63 -6.56
CA TYR A 118 -3.01 12.69 -6.06
C TYR A 118 -3.23 13.80 -7.10
N ARG A 119 -4.40 14.45 -7.03
CA ARG A 119 -4.75 15.65 -7.81
C ARG A 119 -5.28 16.70 -6.85
N PHE A 120 -4.39 17.54 -6.34
CA PHE A 120 -4.73 18.65 -5.46
C PHE A 120 -4.79 19.98 -6.21
N SER A 121 -5.57 20.94 -5.69
CA SER A 121 -5.50 22.33 -6.14
C SER A 121 -4.24 23.02 -5.58
N GLU A 122 -3.90 24.17 -6.14
CA GLU A 122 -2.78 25.00 -5.66
C GLU A 122 -2.99 25.47 -4.20
N ASP A 123 -4.24 25.64 -3.77
CA ASP A 123 -4.59 26.00 -2.40
C ASP A 123 -4.02 25.01 -1.37
N PHE A 124 -3.84 23.74 -1.76
CA PHE A 124 -3.25 22.71 -0.90
C PHE A 124 -1.85 23.08 -0.40
N LEU A 125 -1.05 23.78 -1.22
CA LEU A 125 0.31 24.19 -0.86
C LEU A 125 0.33 25.30 0.19
N HIS A 126 -0.81 25.98 0.39
CA HIS A 126 -0.96 27.09 1.33
C HIS A 126 -1.51 26.65 2.70
N LEU A 127 -1.89 25.38 2.84
CA LEU A 127 -2.40 24.84 4.09
C LEU A 127 -1.31 24.79 5.16
N LYS A 128 -1.62 25.28 6.36
CA LYS A 128 -0.67 25.26 7.49
C LYS A 128 -0.56 23.87 8.11
N ARG A 129 -1.69 23.17 8.21
CA ARG A 129 -1.81 21.89 8.92
C ARG A 129 -2.84 21.03 8.24
N VAL A 130 -2.48 19.76 8.04
CA VAL A 130 -3.39 18.73 7.55
C VAL A 130 -3.48 17.61 8.59
N SER A 131 -4.66 17.01 8.68
CA SER A 131 -4.86 15.78 9.44
C SER A 131 -5.02 14.62 8.47
N VAL A 132 -4.35 13.51 8.79
CA VAL A 132 -4.42 12.25 8.04
C VAL A 132 -5.05 11.19 8.94
N MET A 133 -6.03 10.47 8.40
CA MET A 133 -6.64 9.32 9.03
C MET A 133 -6.42 8.10 8.13
N ILE A 134 -5.92 7.02 8.73
CA ILE A 134 -5.63 5.76 8.06
C ILE A 134 -6.36 4.66 8.83
N VAL A 135 -7.09 3.81 8.10
CA VAL A 135 -7.62 2.55 8.63
C VAL A 135 -6.92 1.42 7.87
N PHE A 136 -6.44 0.45 8.62
CA PHE A 136 -5.78 -0.73 8.07
C PHE A 136 -6.16 -1.96 8.88
N GLN A 137 -6.00 -3.11 8.25
CA GLN A 137 -6.12 -4.43 8.86
C GLN A 137 -4.79 -5.19 8.71
N PHE A 138 -4.62 -6.23 9.51
CA PHE A 138 -3.44 -7.09 9.50
C PHE A 138 -3.82 -8.48 10.02
N CYS A 139 -3.07 -9.49 9.59
CA CYS A 139 -3.22 -10.87 10.04
C CYS A 139 -2.19 -11.18 11.13
N ILE A 140 -2.62 -11.91 12.16
CA ILE A 140 -1.72 -12.51 13.15
C ILE A 140 -1.81 -14.03 12.96
N GLU A 141 -0.70 -14.66 12.56
CA GLU A 141 -0.57 -16.11 12.62
C GLU A 141 -0.21 -16.50 14.06
N GLU A 142 -1.18 -16.94 14.85
CA GLU A 142 -0.88 -17.65 16.09
C GLU A 142 -0.72 -19.14 15.79
N GLU A 143 0.42 -19.71 16.18
CA GLU A 143 0.80 -21.11 15.91
C GLU A 143 -0.20 -22.19 16.41
N HIS A 144 -1.29 -21.84 17.09
CA HIS A 144 -2.22 -22.80 17.71
C HIS A 144 -3.72 -22.53 17.51
N PHE A 145 -4.14 -21.54 16.71
CA PHE A 145 -5.55 -21.32 16.41
C PHE A 145 -5.79 -20.99 14.92
N PRO A 146 -6.92 -21.41 14.33
CA PRO A 146 -7.21 -21.13 12.93
C PRO A 146 -7.25 -19.62 12.68
N THR A 147 -6.58 -19.20 11.61
CA THR A 147 -6.47 -17.82 11.14
C THR A 147 -7.83 -17.13 11.15
N ILE A 148 -7.96 -16.03 11.90
CA ILE A 148 -9.15 -15.19 11.89
C ILE A 148 -8.85 -14.02 10.95
N CYS A 149 -9.35 -14.13 9.71
CA CYS A 149 -9.40 -13.05 8.71
C CYS A 149 -10.82 -12.48 8.63
#